data_AF-A0A8H6J1J7-F1
#
_entry.id   AF-A0A8H6J1J7-F1
#
_cell.length_a   1.000
_cell.length_b   1.000
_cell.length_c   1.000
_cell.angle_alpha   90.00
_cell.angle_beta   90.00
_cell.angle_gamma   90.00
#
_symmetry.space_group_name_H-M   'P 1'
#
loop_
_entity.id
_entity.type
_entity.pdbx_description
1 polymer ?
#
loop_
_entity_poly.entity_id
_entity_poly.type
_entity_poly.pdbx_seq_one_letter_code
_entity_poly.pdbx_strand_id
1 'polypeptide(L)'
;MGLLWAATALLAARSAPAYPAASSSNTEAFKLSAPKTAAGASIPHSNSFASFSFEPAFWVEFFGNATTPNNLTFGLLDRIHEHGGFPIIRPGGITMDSMIFDPEGVDSVRTTSKEGGVWRTTVGPGYYKSWDNFPEGTRFISTLNFGNESLEIARDLAVASTTYQADRIAYFELGNEPTNYESSRWEFSTEAYVKQWKEYTHDIDEAVNATGIDLTSERWWASSATTDDSGLEVRPIALIPAGVDSEHQVGVYSIHSYAFSTCDPARAARATIENILNHTELVRYCDEEIYPSARAALDVGKSWNIGEFNSVSCSGQPNVTDTFAQALWVVDSELIYA
;
A
#
# COMPACT_ATOMS: atom_id res chain seq x y z
N MET A 1 53.95 -28.27 -14.18
CA MET A 1 53.36 -29.10 -13.11
C MET A 1 53.22 -28.22 -11.89
N GLY A 2 51.99 -27.87 -11.52
CA GLY A 2 51.70 -26.93 -10.42
C GLY A 2 50.27 -26.40 -10.53
N LEU A 3 49.30 -27.20 -10.06
CA LEU A 3 47.92 -26.76 -9.86
C LEU A 3 47.88 -25.82 -8.64
N LEU A 4 47.27 -24.65 -8.79
CA LEU A 4 46.82 -23.82 -7.68
C LEU A 4 45.30 -23.84 -7.66
N TRP A 5 44.75 -24.65 -6.76
CA TRP A 5 43.35 -24.64 -6.37
C TRP A 5 43.10 -23.42 -5.48
N ALA A 6 42.28 -22.49 -5.94
CA ALA A 6 41.68 -21.48 -5.06
C ALA A 6 40.42 -22.08 -4.43
N ALA A 7 40.48 -22.42 -3.15
CA ALA A 7 39.33 -22.84 -2.38
C ALA A 7 38.47 -21.61 -2.05
N THR A 8 37.30 -21.51 -2.69
CA THR A 8 36.28 -20.51 -2.34
C THR A 8 35.61 -20.93 -1.04
N ALA A 9 35.90 -20.25 0.06
CA ALA A 9 35.17 -20.44 1.31
C ALA A 9 33.80 -19.76 1.19
N LEU A 10 32.74 -20.56 1.03
CA LEU A 10 31.36 -20.12 1.23
C LEU A 10 31.16 -19.88 2.73
N LEU A 11 31.20 -18.61 3.16
CA LEU A 11 30.62 -18.23 4.44
C LEU A 11 29.10 -18.34 4.31
N ALA A 12 28.54 -19.42 4.84
CA ALA A 12 27.12 -19.50 5.15
C ALA A 12 26.85 -18.47 6.27
N ALA A 13 26.31 -17.31 5.91
CA ALA A 13 25.74 -16.38 6.87
C ALA A 13 24.52 -17.06 7.50
N ARG A 14 24.70 -17.67 8.67
CA ARG A 14 23.58 -18.06 9.52
C ARG A 14 23.02 -16.76 10.10
N SER A 15 21.77 -16.44 9.80
CA SER A 15 20.95 -15.54 10.58
C SER A 15 20.82 -16.14 11.98
N ALA A 16 21.75 -15.80 12.87
CA ALA A 16 21.54 -16.01 14.29
C ALA A 16 20.41 -15.05 14.69
N PRO A 17 19.26 -15.52 15.20
CA PRO A 17 18.35 -14.63 15.88
C PRO A 17 19.14 -14.01 17.02
N ALA A 18 19.43 -12.72 16.90
CA ALA A 18 19.93 -11.93 18.01
C ALA A 18 18.76 -11.80 19.00
N TYR A 19 18.56 -12.83 19.82
CA TYR A 19 17.87 -12.62 21.08
C TYR A 19 18.68 -11.54 21.81
N PRO A 20 18.04 -10.47 22.30
CA PRO A 20 18.76 -9.47 23.08
C PRO A 20 19.52 -10.22 24.15
N ALA A 21 20.86 -10.13 24.09
CA ALA A 21 21.70 -10.68 25.12
C ALA A 21 21.17 -10.09 26.43
N ALA A 22 20.78 -10.96 27.37
CA ALA A 22 20.44 -10.56 28.71
C ALA A 22 21.70 -9.99 29.36
N SER A 23 22.05 -8.76 28.98
CA SER A 23 22.94 -7.94 29.76
C SER A 23 22.24 -7.77 31.10
N SER A 24 22.98 -7.98 32.18
CA SER A 24 22.56 -7.69 33.54
C SER A 24 22.37 -6.18 33.71
N SER A 25 21.39 -5.63 33.02
CA SER A 25 20.90 -4.26 33.12
C SER A 25 19.60 -4.28 33.93
N ASN A 26 19.45 -3.25 34.76
CA ASN A 26 18.39 -3.06 35.75
C ASN A 26 17.11 -3.89 35.51
N THR A 27 16.86 -4.85 36.39
CA THR A 27 15.68 -5.72 36.45
C THR A 27 14.39 -4.99 36.87
N GLU A 28 14.30 -3.68 36.68
CA GLU A 28 13.00 -3.01 36.73
C GLU A 28 12.33 -3.24 35.38
N ALA A 29 11.63 -4.38 35.27
CA ALA A 29 10.68 -4.60 34.20
C ALA A 29 9.77 -3.36 34.13
N PHE A 30 9.83 -2.63 33.02
CA PHE A 30 8.98 -1.47 32.80
C PHE A 30 7.53 -1.95 32.84
N LYS A 31 6.86 -1.73 33.98
CA LYS A 31 5.46 -2.11 34.15
C LYS A 31 4.61 -1.03 33.50
N LEU A 32 4.19 -1.28 32.27
CA LEU A 32 3.08 -0.56 31.67
C LEU A 32 1.83 -0.80 32.52
N SER A 33 1.32 0.28 33.13
CA SER A 33 0.02 0.25 33.80
C SER A 33 -1.05 0.46 32.73
N ALA A 34 -1.53 -0.63 32.14
CA ALA A 34 -2.68 -0.55 31.24
C ALA A 34 -3.91 -0.01 32.00
N PRO A 35 -4.60 1.03 31.48
CA PRO A 35 -5.86 1.49 32.03
C PRO A 35 -6.86 0.34 32.17
N LYS A 36 -7.61 0.30 33.27
CA LYS A 36 -8.64 -0.75 33.49
C LYS A 36 -9.85 -0.61 32.55
N THR A 37 -9.98 0.54 31.89
CA THR A 37 -11.10 0.91 31.02
C THR A 37 -10.56 1.72 29.84
N ALA A 38 -11.26 1.70 28.71
CA ALA A 38 -10.95 2.51 27.53
C ALA A 38 -11.31 4.00 27.67
N ALA A 39 -11.62 4.49 28.88
CA ALA A 39 -11.94 5.89 29.10
C ALA A 39 -10.73 6.78 28.73
N GLY A 40 -10.90 7.66 27.75
CA GLY A 40 -9.84 8.51 27.21
C GLY A 40 -8.96 7.84 26.15
N ALA A 41 -9.25 6.60 25.74
CA ALA A 41 -8.59 5.97 24.60
C ALA A 41 -9.12 6.56 23.28
N SER A 42 -8.31 6.45 22.22
CA SER A 42 -8.74 6.72 20.85
C SER A 42 -9.71 5.64 20.34
N ILE A 43 -10.03 5.67 19.03
CA ILE A 43 -10.84 4.63 18.40
C ILE A 43 -10.13 3.26 18.46
N PRO A 44 -10.88 2.14 18.41
CA PRO A 44 -10.24 0.83 18.36
C PRO A 44 -9.46 0.65 17.06
N HIS A 45 -8.24 0.14 17.17
CA HIS A 45 -7.38 -0.24 16.04
C HIS A 45 -7.34 -1.75 15.85
N SER A 46 -7.21 -2.19 14.60
CA SER A 46 -7.02 -3.60 14.27
C SER A 46 -5.54 -3.98 14.35
N ASN A 47 -5.27 -5.28 14.34
CA ASN A 47 -3.94 -5.82 14.15
C ASN A 47 -3.36 -5.57 12.74
N SER A 48 -4.13 -4.96 11.84
CA SER A 48 -3.69 -4.54 10.50
C SER A 48 -3.34 -3.05 10.43
N PHE A 49 -3.29 -2.33 11.56
CA PHE A 49 -2.99 -0.90 11.62
C PHE A 49 -1.71 -0.55 10.83
N ALA A 50 -0.64 -1.31 11.07
CA ALA A 50 0.54 -1.30 10.22
C ALA A 50 0.39 -2.34 9.10
N SER A 51 0.48 -1.86 7.86
CA SER A 51 0.27 -2.64 6.63
C SER A 51 1.27 -2.19 5.55
N PHE A 52 1.33 -2.90 4.42
CA PHE A 52 2.36 -2.63 3.40
C PHE A 52 1.76 -2.38 2.02
N SER A 53 2.30 -1.38 1.33
CA SER A 53 2.06 -1.11 -0.10
C SER A 53 3.31 -1.46 -0.91
N PHE A 54 3.13 -2.07 -2.08
CA PHE A 54 4.20 -2.48 -2.99
C PHE A 54 3.85 -2.18 -4.45
N GLU A 55 4.84 -1.79 -5.23
CA GLU A 55 4.71 -1.67 -6.68
C GLU A 55 4.63 -3.08 -7.33
N PRO A 56 3.53 -3.48 -7.99
CA PRO A 56 3.35 -4.84 -8.52
C PRO A 56 4.31 -5.18 -9.66
N ALA A 57 4.91 -4.17 -10.30
CA ALA A 57 6.00 -4.38 -11.24
C ALA A 57 7.19 -5.12 -10.60
N PHE A 58 7.44 -4.94 -9.29
CA PHE A 58 8.56 -5.56 -8.57
C PHE A 58 8.14 -6.75 -7.70
N TRP A 59 6.96 -7.31 -7.98
CA TRP A 59 6.37 -8.38 -7.18
C TRP A 59 7.30 -9.59 -7.01
N VAL A 60 7.91 -10.04 -8.11
CA VAL A 60 8.77 -11.23 -8.10
C VAL A 60 10.06 -10.98 -7.32
N GLU A 61 10.61 -9.77 -7.32
CA GLU A 61 11.78 -9.43 -6.52
C GLU A 61 11.48 -9.45 -5.03
N PHE A 62 10.34 -8.89 -4.63
CA PHE A 62 9.96 -8.84 -3.21
C PHE A 62 9.48 -10.20 -2.71
N PHE A 63 8.61 -10.89 -3.45
CA PHE A 63 7.88 -12.07 -2.95
C PHE A 63 8.27 -13.37 -3.63
N GLY A 64 9.01 -13.34 -4.73
CA GLY A 64 9.19 -14.51 -5.60
C GLY A 64 7.91 -14.82 -6.39
N ASN A 65 7.80 -16.03 -6.91
CA ASN A 65 6.61 -16.49 -7.61
C ASN A 65 5.85 -17.57 -6.83
N ALA A 66 4.70 -18.00 -7.35
CA ALA A 66 3.85 -18.99 -6.68
C ALA A 66 4.56 -20.31 -6.35
N THR A 67 5.61 -20.68 -7.08
CA THR A 67 6.34 -21.95 -6.86
C THR A 67 7.69 -21.78 -6.17
N THR A 68 8.23 -20.56 -6.18
CA THR A 68 9.55 -20.21 -5.64
C THR A 68 9.40 -18.93 -4.82
N PRO A 69 8.79 -19.00 -3.62
CA PRO A 69 8.61 -17.85 -2.75
C PRO A 69 9.94 -17.29 -2.24
N ASN A 70 9.99 -15.99 -1.99
CA ASN A 70 11.13 -15.34 -1.35
C ASN A 70 11.09 -15.60 0.17
N ASN A 71 11.87 -16.59 0.60
CA ASN A 71 11.94 -17.01 2.02
C ASN A 71 12.31 -15.89 3.00
N LEU A 72 13.08 -14.87 2.57
CA LEU A 72 13.42 -13.74 3.45
C LEU A 72 12.16 -12.93 3.76
N THR A 73 11.43 -12.51 2.73
CA THR A 73 10.24 -11.68 2.88
C THR A 73 9.15 -12.39 3.67
N PHE A 74 8.86 -13.66 3.35
CA PHE A 74 7.85 -14.41 4.09
C PHE A 74 8.28 -14.73 5.53
N GLY A 75 9.55 -15.01 5.79
CA GLY A 75 10.04 -15.15 7.17
C GLY A 75 9.91 -13.87 8.00
N LEU A 76 9.97 -12.69 7.39
CA LEU A 76 9.71 -11.41 8.06
C LEU A 76 8.21 -11.20 8.31
N LEU A 77 7.35 -11.53 7.35
CA LEU A 77 5.90 -11.43 7.51
C LEU A 77 5.37 -12.42 8.56
N ASP A 78 5.87 -13.67 8.56
CA ASP A 78 5.58 -14.67 9.58
C ASP A 78 5.92 -14.14 10.98
N ARG A 79 7.07 -13.45 11.11
CA ARG A 79 7.46 -12.85 12.38
C ARG A 79 6.50 -11.77 12.85
N ILE A 80 5.95 -10.97 11.94
CA ILE A 80 4.92 -9.98 12.28
C ILE A 80 3.65 -10.68 12.79
N HIS A 81 3.23 -11.77 12.13
CA HIS A 81 2.10 -12.60 12.55
C HIS A 81 2.31 -13.26 13.92
N GLU A 82 3.51 -13.81 14.18
CA GLU A 82 3.88 -14.37 15.49
C GLU A 82 3.77 -13.34 16.63
N HIS A 83 3.96 -12.07 16.32
CA HIS A 83 3.84 -10.95 17.27
C HIS A 83 2.46 -10.29 17.27
N GLY A 84 1.48 -10.88 16.57
CA GLY A 84 0.07 -10.48 16.59
C GLY A 84 -0.34 -9.46 15.55
N GLY A 85 0.55 -9.02 14.67
CA GLY A 85 0.21 -8.16 13.52
C GLY A 85 -0.35 -8.98 12.36
N PHE A 86 -1.33 -8.44 11.63
CA PHE A 86 -1.92 -9.07 10.44
C PHE A 86 -1.97 -8.06 9.31
N PRO A 87 -0.84 -7.78 8.65
CA PRO A 87 -0.78 -6.77 7.60
C PRO A 87 -1.76 -7.06 6.47
N ILE A 88 -2.41 -6.01 5.98
CA ILE A 88 -3.05 -6.01 4.66
C ILE A 88 -1.96 -5.64 3.65
N ILE A 89 -1.97 -6.31 2.49
CA ILE A 89 -1.02 -6.04 1.41
C ILE A 89 -1.73 -5.30 0.29
N ARG A 90 -1.21 -4.13 -0.10
CA ARG A 90 -1.67 -3.37 -1.25
C ARG A 90 -0.61 -3.46 -2.36
N PRO A 91 -0.83 -4.24 -3.42
CA PRO A 91 -0.13 -4.06 -4.68
C PRO A 91 -0.70 -2.83 -5.40
N GLY A 92 0.01 -1.70 -5.40
CA GLY A 92 -0.49 -0.41 -5.89
C GLY A 92 0.64 0.42 -6.51
N GLY A 93 0.64 1.72 -6.27
CA GLY A 93 1.66 2.62 -6.82
C GLY A 93 1.49 2.87 -8.32
N ILE A 94 2.40 3.64 -8.91
CA ILE A 94 2.30 4.07 -10.31
C ILE A 94 2.35 2.88 -11.28
N THR A 95 3.03 1.79 -10.90
CA THR A 95 3.16 0.63 -11.78
C THR A 95 1.89 -0.22 -11.83
N MET A 96 0.96 -0.06 -10.88
CA MET A 96 -0.38 -0.66 -10.98
C MET A 96 -1.17 -0.09 -12.16
N ASP A 97 -1.07 1.20 -12.44
CA ASP A 97 -1.68 1.84 -13.62
C ASP A 97 -0.97 1.49 -14.94
N SER A 98 0.08 0.67 -14.88
CA SER A 98 0.70 0.00 -16.03
C SER A 98 0.31 -1.48 -16.17
N MET A 99 -0.43 -2.02 -15.20
CA MET A 99 -0.66 -3.46 -15.09
C MET A 99 -1.81 -3.92 -16.01
N ILE A 100 -1.63 -5.07 -16.66
CA ILE A 100 -2.66 -5.74 -17.46
C ILE A 100 -2.69 -7.24 -17.12
N PHE A 101 -3.87 -7.86 -17.24
CA PHE A 101 -4.03 -9.30 -17.06
C PHE A 101 -3.92 -10.04 -18.41
N ASP A 102 -3.16 -11.13 -18.42
CA ASP A 102 -3.09 -12.10 -19.52
C ASP A 102 -3.40 -13.50 -18.97
N PRO A 103 -4.54 -14.13 -19.35
CA PRO A 103 -4.92 -15.45 -18.85
C PRO A 103 -3.94 -16.56 -19.25
N GLU A 104 -3.19 -16.38 -20.34
CA GLU A 104 -2.16 -17.32 -20.81
C GLU A 104 -0.76 -16.95 -20.26
N GLY A 105 -0.67 -15.84 -19.53
CA GLY A 105 0.55 -15.36 -18.89
C GLY A 105 0.97 -16.20 -17.69
N VAL A 106 2.19 -15.95 -17.21
CA VAL A 106 2.78 -16.65 -16.05
C VAL A 106 2.86 -15.72 -14.83
N ASP A 107 4.07 -15.42 -14.37
CA ASP A 107 4.37 -14.46 -13.32
C ASP A 107 4.32 -13.01 -13.85
N SER A 108 4.58 -12.04 -12.98
CA SER A 108 4.68 -10.62 -13.34
C SER A 108 5.86 -10.37 -14.30
N VAL A 109 5.56 -9.77 -15.45
CA VAL A 109 6.56 -9.39 -16.47
C VAL A 109 6.50 -7.89 -16.71
N ARG A 110 7.58 -7.19 -16.36
CA ARG A 110 7.76 -5.77 -16.64
C ARG A 110 8.23 -5.53 -18.06
N THR A 111 7.66 -4.52 -18.71
CA THR A 111 8.16 -3.93 -19.94
C THR A 111 8.58 -2.48 -19.67
N THR A 112 9.83 -2.16 -19.99
CA THR A 112 10.42 -0.84 -19.73
C THR A 112 10.56 -0.01 -21.01
N SER A 113 10.54 1.31 -20.87
CA SER A 113 10.91 2.25 -21.93
C SER A 113 12.42 2.20 -22.14
N LYS A 114 12.91 2.92 -23.15
CA LYS A 114 14.35 3.04 -23.41
C LYS A 114 15.10 3.71 -22.24
N GLU A 115 14.41 4.60 -21.53
CA GLU A 115 14.89 5.35 -20.37
C GLU A 115 14.78 4.52 -19.06
N GLY A 116 14.21 3.31 -19.12
CA GLY A 116 14.10 2.39 -18.01
C GLY A 116 12.80 2.50 -17.20
N GLY A 117 11.89 3.42 -17.54
CA GLY A 117 10.59 3.54 -16.88
C GLY A 117 9.68 2.36 -17.20
N VAL A 118 9.00 1.79 -16.20
CA VAL A 118 8.01 0.73 -16.41
C VAL A 118 6.76 1.36 -17.02
N TRP A 119 6.40 0.96 -18.23
CA TRP A 119 5.18 1.44 -18.91
C TRP A 119 4.13 0.34 -19.08
N ARG A 120 4.50 -0.93 -18.85
CA ARG A 120 3.56 -2.04 -18.77
C ARG A 120 4.06 -3.12 -17.83
N THR A 121 3.15 -3.68 -17.04
CA THR A 121 3.37 -4.90 -16.25
C THR A 121 2.31 -5.92 -16.63
N THR A 122 2.69 -7.01 -17.30
CA THR A 122 1.73 -8.09 -17.62
C THR A 122 1.75 -9.11 -16.49
N VAL A 123 0.58 -9.44 -15.95
CA VAL A 123 0.43 -10.50 -14.95
C VAL A 123 -0.48 -11.61 -15.46
N GLY A 124 -0.17 -12.86 -15.10
CA GLY A 124 -1.04 -14.00 -15.32
C GLY A 124 -1.57 -14.60 -14.02
N PRO A 125 -2.22 -15.78 -14.10
CA PRO A 125 -2.72 -16.48 -12.93
C PRO A 125 -1.65 -16.76 -11.85
N GLY A 126 -0.38 -16.87 -12.23
CA GLY A 126 0.74 -17.09 -11.31
C GLY A 126 0.91 -15.96 -10.29
N TYR A 127 0.63 -14.72 -10.68
CA TYR A 127 0.66 -13.56 -9.78
C TYR A 127 -0.35 -13.73 -8.64
N TYR A 128 -1.63 -13.97 -8.95
CA TYR A 128 -2.66 -14.16 -7.93
C TYR A 128 -2.43 -15.43 -7.10
N LYS A 129 -2.03 -16.55 -7.72
CA LYS A 129 -1.68 -17.77 -6.99
C LYS A 129 -0.51 -17.57 -6.00
N SER A 130 0.40 -16.62 -6.26
CA SER A 130 1.47 -16.32 -5.32
C SER A 130 0.98 -15.71 -3.99
N TRP A 131 -0.27 -15.23 -3.94
CA TRP A 131 -0.87 -14.75 -2.69
C TRP A 131 -1.03 -15.89 -1.66
N ASP A 132 -1.06 -17.15 -2.10
CA ASP A 132 -1.09 -18.31 -1.20
C ASP A 132 0.20 -18.53 -0.42
N ASN A 133 1.30 -17.89 -0.83
CA ASN A 133 2.54 -17.93 -0.08
C ASN A 133 2.52 -17.00 1.15
N PHE A 134 1.58 -16.05 1.21
CA PHE A 134 1.46 -15.16 2.36
C PHE A 134 0.87 -15.91 3.55
N PRO A 135 1.24 -15.49 4.78
CA PRO A 135 0.73 -16.12 5.98
C PRO A 135 -0.80 -16.18 6.02
N GLU A 136 -1.35 -17.18 6.71
CA GLU A 136 -2.80 -17.35 6.82
C GLU A 136 -3.47 -16.10 7.44
N GLY A 137 -4.60 -15.68 6.86
CA GLY A 137 -5.33 -14.49 7.27
C GLY A 137 -4.85 -13.18 6.62
N THR A 138 -3.74 -13.18 5.86
CA THR A 138 -3.35 -12.02 5.05
C THR A 138 -4.41 -11.73 3.99
N ARG A 139 -4.88 -10.48 3.94
CA ARG A 139 -5.80 -9.97 2.92
C ARG A 139 -5.12 -8.96 2.02
N PHE A 140 -5.69 -8.78 0.84
CA PHE A 140 -5.13 -7.95 -0.22
C PHE A 140 -6.12 -6.88 -0.65
N ILE A 141 -5.58 -5.72 -0.93
CA ILE A 141 -6.27 -4.76 -1.76
C ILE A 141 -6.04 -5.19 -3.20
N SER A 142 -7.10 -5.49 -3.93
CA SER A 142 -7.02 -5.77 -5.36
C SER A 142 -7.09 -4.46 -6.13
N THR A 143 -5.97 -3.74 -6.21
CA THR A 143 -5.89 -2.51 -7.01
C THR A 143 -5.99 -2.83 -8.50
N LEU A 144 -6.63 -1.94 -9.25
CA LEU A 144 -6.99 -2.07 -10.66
C LEU A 144 -6.35 -0.94 -11.46
N ASN A 145 -6.10 -1.18 -12.75
CA ASN A 145 -5.53 -0.18 -13.62
C ASN A 145 -6.61 0.78 -14.14
N PHE A 146 -6.65 1.99 -13.61
CA PHE A 146 -7.57 3.04 -14.06
C PHE A 146 -6.86 4.09 -14.93
N GLY A 147 -5.55 4.25 -14.75
CA GLY A 147 -4.72 5.19 -15.50
C GLY A 147 -4.65 4.89 -17.00
N ASN A 148 -4.83 3.63 -17.42
CA ASN A 148 -4.87 3.28 -18.84
C ASN A 148 -6.16 3.71 -19.56
N GLU A 149 -7.18 4.15 -18.83
CA GLU A 149 -8.48 4.57 -19.38
C GLU A 149 -9.18 3.47 -20.22
N SER A 150 -9.02 2.21 -19.81
CA SER A 150 -9.72 1.06 -20.38
C SER A 150 -10.48 0.32 -19.29
N LEU A 151 -11.80 0.28 -19.43
CA LEU A 151 -12.68 -0.50 -18.57
C LEU A 151 -12.34 -1.99 -18.64
N GLU A 152 -12.01 -2.50 -19.82
CA GLU A 152 -11.67 -3.90 -20.02
C GLU A 152 -10.45 -4.30 -19.18
N ILE A 153 -9.40 -3.48 -19.16
CA ILE A 153 -8.21 -3.77 -18.35
C ILE A 153 -8.54 -3.80 -16.86
N ALA A 154 -9.25 -2.78 -16.36
CA ALA A 154 -9.63 -2.71 -14.95
C ALA A 154 -10.53 -3.90 -14.54
N ARG A 155 -11.53 -4.19 -15.36
CA ARG A 155 -12.47 -5.31 -15.16
C ARG A 155 -11.77 -6.65 -15.19
N ASP A 156 -10.89 -6.89 -16.16
CA ASP A 156 -10.24 -8.19 -16.32
C ASP A 156 -9.29 -8.48 -15.14
N LEU A 157 -8.64 -7.45 -14.58
CA LEU A 157 -7.86 -7.57 -13.32
C LEU A 157 -8.75 -7.91 -12.11
N ALA A 158 -9.92 -7.28 -11.98
CA ALA A 158 -10.86 -7.55 -10.88
C ALA A 158 -11.47 -8.95 -10.97
N VAL A 159 -11.85 -9.38 -12.18
CA VAL A 159 -12.35 -10.73 -12.44
C VAL A 159 -11.26 -11.76 -12.18
N ALA A 160 -10.01 -11.48 -12.56
CA ALA A 160 -8.89 -12.39 -12.31
C ALA A 160 -8.62 -12.55 -10.81
N SER A 161 -8.49 -11.46 -10.04
CA SER A 161 -8.28 -11.58 -8.59
C SER A 161 -9.43 -12.29 -7.90
N THR A 162 -10.68 -12.02 -8.30
CA THR A 162 -11.86 -12.74 -7.79
C THR A 162 -11.80 -14.23 -8.11
N THR A 163 -11.49 -14.58 -9.36
CA THR A 163 -11.45 -15.97 -9.82
C THR A 163 -10.39 -16.80 -9.09
N TYR A 164 -9.23 -16.20 -8.80
CA TYR A 164 -8.11 -16.94 -8.23
C TYR A 164 -7.97 -16.81 -6.72
N GLN A 165 -8.45 -15.72 -6.10
CA GLN A 165 -8.16 -15.37 -4.71
C GLN A 165 -9.27 -14.58 -4.01
N ALA A 166 -10.55 -14.81 -4.35
CA ALA A 166 -11.68 -14.04 -3.80
C ALA A 166 -11.70 -13.92 -2.26
N ASP A 167 -11.38 -15.00 -1.55
CA ASP A 167 -11.37 -15.05 -0.08
C ASP A 167 -10.28 -14.17 0.55
N ARG A 168 -9.25 -13.84 -0.23
CA ARG A 168 -8.16 -12.96 0.20
C ARG A 168 -8.41 -11.50 -0.15
N ILE A 169 -9.41 -11.16 -0.95
CA ILE A 169 -9.71 -9.76 -1.30
C ILE A 169 -10.30 -9.04 -0.09
N ALA A 170 -9.65 -7.98 0.36
CA ALA A 170 -10.17 -7.01 1.33
C ALA A 170 -11.13 -6.04 0.63
N TYR A 171 -10.62 -5.36 -0.39
CA TYR A 171 -11.33 -4.38 -1.20
C TYR A 171 -10.71 -4.31 -2.60
N PHE A 172 -11.46 -3.80 -3.57
CA PHE A 172 -10.93 -3.31 -4.85
C PHE A 172 -10.55 -1.83 -4.72
N GLU A 173 -9.48 -1.43 -5.39
CA GLU A 173 -9.09 -0.02 -5.50
C GLU A 173 -8.99 0.33 -6.99
N LEU A 174 -9.67 1.39 -7.44
CA LEU A 174 -9.71 1.77 -8.85
C LEU A 174 -8.68 2.86 -9.15
N GLY A 175 -7.48 2.45 -9.57
CA GLY A 175 -6.36 3.34 -9.84
C GLY A 175 -5.55 3.73 -8.62
N ASN A 176 -4.33 4.25 -8.84
CA ASN A 176 -3.42 4.64 -7.77
C ASN A 176 -3.62 6.09 -7.32
N GLU A 177 -3.36 7.05 -8.20
CA GLU A 177 -3.37 8.48 -7.89
C GLU A 177 -3.95 9.26 -9.08
N PRO A 178 -5.28 9.38 -9.16
CA PRO A 178 -5.94 10.04 -10.29
C PRO A 178 -5.49 11.49 -10.54
N THR A 179 -4.98 12.15 -9.50
CA THR A 179 -4.36 13.49 -9.58
C THR A 179 -3.14 13.55 -10.49
N ASN A 180 -2.48 12.41 -10.72
CA ASN A 180 -1.30 12.28 -11.59
C ASN A 180 -1.65 11.83 -13.03
N TYR A 181 -2.93 11.64 -13.34
CA TYR A 181 -3.36 11.32 -14.70
C TYR A 181 -3.36 12.55 -15.60
N GLU A 182 -3.63 12.32 -16.88
CA GLU A 182 -3.73 13.39 -17.88
C GLU A 182 -4.77 14.43 -17.45
N SER A 183 -4.37 15.70 -17.39
CA SER A 183 -5.15 16.74 -16.73
C SER A 183 -6.46 17.09 -17.45
N SER A 184 -6.55 16.85 -18.76
CA SER A 184 -7.78 17.08 -19.53
C SER A 184 -8.84 16.00 -19.31
N ARG A 185 -8.47 14.81 -18.80
CA ARG A 185 -9.38 13.67 -18.62
C ARG A 185 -10.70 14.03 -17.93
N TRP A 186 -10.64 14.87 -16.91
CA TRP A 186 -11.81 15.39 -16.20
C TRP A 186 -11.90 16.91 -16.16
N GLU A 187 -10.98 17.60 -16.82
CA GLU A 187 -10.85 19.07 -16.76
C GLU A 187 -10.88 19.58 -15.30
N PHE A 188 -10.18 18.87 -14.40
CA PHE A 188 -10.12 19.11 -12.96
C PHE A 188 -11.46 19.04 -12.19
N SER A 189 -12.53 18.49 -12.78
CA SER A 189 -13.82 18.34 -12.10
C SER A 189 -13.89 17.06 -11.27
N THR A 190 -14.10 17.23 -9.95
CA THR A 190 -14.40 16.15 -9.02
C THR A 190 -15.67 15.39 -9.42
N GLU A 191 -16.72 16.08 -9.88
CA GLU A 191 -17.97 15.46 -10.32
C GLU A 191 -17.76 14.59 -11.57
N ALA A 192 -16.93 15.04 -12.51
CA ALA A 192 -16.59 14.27 -13.70
C ALA A 192 -15.76 13.02 -13.34
N TYR A 193 -14.80 13.14 -12.42
CA TYR A 193 -14.08 11.99 -11.86
C TYR A 193 -15.04 11.00 -11.20
N VAL A 194 -15.89 11.46 -10.28
CA VAL A 194 -16.85 10.62 -9.57
C VAL A 194 -17.82 9.92 -10.53
N LYS A 195 -18.30 10.63 -11.56
CA LYS A 195 -19.14 10.04 -12.60
C LYS A 195 -18.44 8.87 -13.30
N GLN A 196 -17.20 9.05 -13.76
CA GLN A 196 -16.47 7.99 -14.44
C GLN A 196 -16.11 6.84 -13.48
N TRP A 197 -15.72 7.16 -12.25
CA TRP A 197 -15.42 6.16 -11.21
C TRP A 197 -16.63 5.24 -11.01
N LYS A 198 -17.82 5.81 -10.83
CA LYS A 198 -19.06 5.06 -10.65
C LYS A 198 -19.45 4.22 -11.88
N GLU A 199 -19.25 4.75 -13.08
CA GLU A 199 -19.48 3.99 -14.32
C GLU A 199 -18.57 2.75 -14.37
N TYR A 200 -17.29 2.90 -14.02
CA TYR A 200 -16.35 1.77 -13.97
C TYR A 200 -16.71 0.79 -12.87
N THR A 201 -16.96 1.24 -11.63
CA THR A 201 -17.21 0.32 -10.52
C THR A 201 -18.51 -0.45 -10.70
N HIS A 202 -19.55 0.17 -11.28
CA HIS A 202 -20.78 -0.52 -11.66
C HIS A 202 -20.51 -1.69 -12.62
N ASP A 203 -19.80 -1.44 -13.72
CA ASP A 203 -19.55 -2.46 -14.75
C ASP A 203 -18.57 -3.55 -14.27
N ILE A 204 -17.61 -3.17 -13.40
CA ILE A 204 -16.71 -4.11 -12.74
C ILE A 204 -17.49 -5.00 -11.76
N ASP A 205 -18.39 -4.42 -10.95
CA ASP A 205 -19.21 -5.19 -10.01
C ASP A 205 -20.15 -6.16 -10.73
N GLU A 206 -20.74 -5.76 -11.86
CA GLU A 206 -21.53 -6.66 -12.70
C GLU A 206 -20.68 -7.87 -13.16
N ALA A 207 -19.47 -7.61 -13.66
CA ALA A 207 -18.57 -8.67 -14.13
C ALA A 207 -18.06 -9.57 -13.00
N VAL A 208 -17.71 -9.00 -11.85
CA VAL A 208 -17.28 -9.75 -10.65
C VAL A 208 -18.43 -10.62 -10.14
N ASN A 209 -19.65 -10.09 -10.04
CA ASN A 209 -20.82 -10.86 -9.61
C ASN A 209 -21.17 -11.97 -10.61
N ALA A 210 -20.93 -11.76 -11.91
CA ALA A 210 -21.13 -12.78 -12.94
C ALA A 210 -20.18 -14.00 -12.81
N THR A 211 -19.10 -13.90 -12.02
CA THR A 211 -18.26 -15.06 -11.68
C THR A 211 -19.00 -16.09 -10.79
N GLY A 212 -20.10 -15.68 -10.14
CA GLY A 212 -20.85 -16.50 -9.19
C GLY A 212 -20.23 -16.59 -7.80
N ILE A 213 -19.14 -15.86 -7.53
CA ILE A 213 -18.51 -15.77 -6.22
C ILE A 213 -19.14 -14.63 -5.43
N ASP A 214 -19.59 -14.92 -4.21
CA ASP A 214 -20.24 -13.94 -3.34
C ASP A 214 -19.19 -13.10 -2.59
N LEU A 215 -19.16 -11.80 -2.88
CA LEU A 215 -18.36 -10.80 -2.19
C LEU A 215 -19.30 -9.76 -1.56
N THR A 216 -18.88 -9.09 -0.49
CA THR A 216 -19.69 -8.04 0.15
C THR A 216 -19.99 -6.89 -0.81
N SER A 217 -21.13 -6.20 -0.70
CA SER A 217 -21.42 -5.05 -1.57
C SER A 217 -20.51 -3.85 -1.30
N GLU A 218 -20.15 -3.62 -0.02
CA GLU A 218 -19.15 -2.62 0.37
C GLU A 218 -17.73 -3.16 0.12
N ARG A 219 -17.33 -3.23 -1.15
CA ARG A 219 -16.05 -3.82 -1.58
C ARG A 219 -15.07 -2.85 -2.20
N TRP A 220 -15.39 -1.56 -2.26
CA TRP A 220 -14.49 -0.56 -2.83
C TRP A 220 -13.71 0.21 -1.77
N TRP A 221 -12.44 0.41 -2.06
CA TRP A 221 -11.52 1.29 -1.38
C TRP A 221 -11.34 2.55 -2.24
N ALA A 222 -11.95 3.65 -1.80
CA ALA A 222 -11.90 4.92 -2.51
C ALA A 222 -10.62 5.67 -2.14
N SER A 223 -9.60 5.51 -2.99
CA SER A 223 -8.24 6.03 -2.77
C SER A 223 -7.95 7.34 -3.50
N SER A 224 -6.98 8.09 -2.97
CA SER A 224 -6.57 9.41 -3.44
C SER A 224 -5.15 9.75 -2.96
N ALA A 225 -4.59 10.91 -3.32
CA ALA A 225 -3.33 11.43 -2.78
C ALA A 225 -3.50 12.81 -2.12
N THR A 226 -2.68 13.12 -1.11
CA THR A 226 -2.64 14.46 -0.49
C THR A 226 -1.63 15.40 -1.13
N THR A 227 -0.64 14.87 -1.86
CA THR A 227 0.58 15.62 -2.20
C THR A 227 0.55 16.34 -3.54
N ASP A 228 -0.52 16.21 -4.32
CA ASP A 228 -0.56 16.68 -5.69
C ASP A 228 -1.45 17.92 -5.83
N ASP A 229 -0.83 19.09 -6.00
CA ASP A 229 -1.49 20.32 -6.43
C ASP A 229 -1.80 20.25 -7.93
N SER A 230 -2.70 19.33 -8.29
CA SER A 230 -3.15 19.11 -9.66
C SER A 230 -4.36 19.97 -10.01
N GLY A 231 -5.03 20.57 -9.03
CA GLY A 231 -6.33 21.23 -9.20
C GLY A 231 -7.53 20.27 -9.22
N LEU A 232 -7.31 18.96 -9.34
CA LEU A 232 -8.32 17.93 -9.18
C LEU A 232 -8.46 17.55 -7.71
N GLU A 233 -9.62 17.81 -7.11
CA GLU A 233 -9.88 17.50 -5.70
C GLU A 233 -10.56 16.12 -5.56
N VAL A 234 -9.79 15.10 -5.21
CA VAL A 234 -10.28 13.71 -5.05
C VAL A 234 -10.03 13.13 -3.66
N ARG A 235 -9.79 13.99 -2.66
CA ARG A 235 -9.73 13.57 -1.25
C ARG A 235 -11.14 13.28 -0.71
N PRO A 236 -11.28 12.49 0.38
CA PRO A 236 -12.59 12.16 0.97
C PRO A 236 -13.48 13.39 1.22
N ILE A 237 -12.90 14.52 1.64
CA ILE A 237 -13.62 15.78 1.86
C ILE A 237 -14.35 16.30 0.60
N ALA A 238 -13.85 16.00 -0.59
CA ALA A 238 -14.44 16.36 -1.87
C ALA A 238 -15.26 15.21 -2.49
N LEU A 239 -14.77 13.97 -2.40
CA LEU A 239 -15.43 12.79 -2.98
C LEU A 239 -16.78 12.47 -2.33
N ILE A 240 -16.85 12.56 -1.00
CA ILE A 240 -18.06 12.25 -0.24
C ILE A 240 -19.23 13.16 -0.64
N PRO A 241 -19.11 14.51 -0.60
CA PRO A 241 -20.20 15.38 -1.04
C PRO A 241 -20.50 15.28 -2.53
N ALA A 242 -19.52 14.91 -3.36
CA ALA A 242 -19.72 14.64 -4.79
C ALA A 242 -20.49 13.31 -5.05
N GLY A 243 -20.74 12.50 -4.02
CA GLY A 243 -21.61 11.34 -4.09
C GLY A 243 -20.93 10.06 -4.60
N VAL A 244 -19.62 9.92 -4.39
CA VAL A 244 -18.86 8.71 -4.81
C VAL A 244 -19.49 7.42 -4.27
N ASP A 245 -20.01 7.44 -3.03
CA ASP A 245 -20.65 6.29 -2.37
C ASP A 245 -22.20 6.34 -2.42
N SER A 246 -22.77 6.98 -3.43
CA SER A 246 -24.24 7.03 -3.60
C SER A 246 -24.90 5.67 -3.86
N GLU A 247 -24.09 4.64 -4.15
CA GLU A 247 -24.51 3.25 -4.36
C GLU A 247 -24.17 2.33 -3.17
N HIS A 248 -23.63 2.86 -2.07
CA HIS A 248 -23.27 2.11 -0.87
C HIS A 248 -22.29 0.94 -1.15
N GLN A 249 -21.27 1.23 -1.96
CA GLN A 249 -20.27 0.27 -2.44
C GLN A 249 -18.87 0.53 -1.85
N VAL A 250 -18.62 1.70 -1.28
CA VAL A 250 -17.35 2.08 -0.64
C VAL A 250 -17.32 1.57 0.80
N GLY A 251 -16.37 0.68 1.12
CA GLY A 251 -16.14 0.22 2.49
C GLY A 251 -15.11 1.05 3.25
N VAL A 252 -14.13 1.62 2.54
CA VAL A 252 -13.01 2.38 3.12
C VAL A 252 -12.66 3.57 2.23
N TYR A 253 -12.27 4.68 2.84
CA TYR A 253 -11.61 5.80 2.16
C TYR A 253 -10.11 5.81 2.47
N SER A 254 -9.26 6.04 1.47
CA SER A 254 -7.82 6.25 1.67
C SER A 254 -7.32 7.56 1.09
N ILE A 255 -6.17 7.94 1.62
CA ILE A 255 -5.25 8.89 0.99
C ILE A 255 -3.85 8.26 0.89
N HIS A 256 -3.02 8.79 0.02
CA HIS A 256 -1.57 8.61 0.03
C HIS A 256 -0.92 9.86 0.63
N SER A 257 0.17 9.67 1.36
CA SER A 257 0.83 10.79 2.00
C SER A 257 2.33 10.59 2.16
N TYR A 258 3.08 11.64 1.85
CA TYR A 258 4.52 11.72 2.06
C TYR A 258 4.87 13.16 2.49
N ALA A 259 5.42 13.32 3.69
CA ALA A 259 5.79 14.65 4.19
C ALA A 259 6.95 15.28 3.41
N PHE A 260 7.78 14.44 2.77
CA PHE A 260 8.94 14.87 1.98
C PHE A 260 8.98 14.14 0.64
N SER A 261 9.84 14.61 -0.26
CA SER A 261 9.96 14.06 -1.61
C SER A 261 11.35 14.25 -2.18
N THR A 262 11.82 13.31 -3.00
CA THR A 262 13.03 13.45 -3.83
C THR A 262 12.73 13.63 -5.31
N CYS A 263 11.46 13.86 -5.68
CA CYS A 263 11.05 14.00 -7.08
C CYS A 263 11.64 15.26 -7.76
N ASP A 264 12.07 16.26 -6.99
CA ASP A 264 12.82 17.41 -7.50
C ASP A 264 13.88 17.88 -6.50
N PRO A 265 14.90 18.64 -6.96
CA PRO A 265 16.01 19.05 -6.10
C PRO A 265 15.63 19.89 -4.89
N ALA A 266 14.58 20.71 -4.97
CA ALA A 266 14.19 21.62 -3.89
C ALA A 266 13.53 20.86 -2.74
N ARG A 267 12.66 19.89 -3.04
CA ARG A 267 12.11 18.98 -2.03
C ARG A 267 13.16 17.99 -1.53
N ALA A 268 14.03 17.48 -2.41
CA ALA A 268 15.11 16.56 -2.02
C ALA A 268 16.05 17.16 -0.98
N ALA A 269 16.36 18.46 -1.09
CA ALA A 269 17.19 19.17 -0.11
C ALA A 269 16.58 19.22 1.30
N ARG A 270 15.26 18.99 1.43
CA ARG A 270 14.54 18.95 2.71
C ARG A 270 14.40 17.54 3.28
N ALA A 271 14.61 16.49 2.48
CA ALA A 271 14.58 15.11 2.94
C ALA A 271 15.85 14.79 3.74
N THR A 272 15.91 15.22 5.00
CA THR A 272 17.05 15.03 5.90
C THR A 272 16.62 14.27 7.16
N ILE A 273 17.56 13.63 7.85
CA ILE A 273 17.30 12.95 9.13
C ILE A 273 16.67 13.91 10.15
N GLU A 274 17.17 15.15 10.24
CA GLU A 274 16.64 16.17 11.15
C GLU A 274 15.16 16.47 10.88
N ASN A 275 14.80 16.63 9.60
CA ASN A 275 13.44 17.00 9.22
C ASN A 275 12.46 15.82 9.37
N ILE A 276 12.86 14.61 8.98
CA ILE A 276 11.98 13.44 9.17
C ILE A 276 11.81 13.08 10.65
N LEU A 277 12.68 13.53 11.55
CA LEU A 277 12.54 13.30 13.00
C LEU A 277 11.95 14.51 13.75
N ASN A 278 11.50 15.54 13.04
CA ASN A 278 10.91 16.71 13.67
C ASN A 278 9.45 16.44 14.07
N HIS A 279 9.26 15.90 15.28
CA HIS A 279 7.96 15.55 15.84
C HIS A 279 6.93 16.69 15.75
N THR A 280 7.31 17.93 16.09
CA THR A 280 6.41 19.08 16.03
C THR A 280 5.84 19.30 14.62
N GLU A 281 6.68 19.14 13.59
CA GLU A 281 6.23 19.27 12.21
C GLU A 281 5.42 18.06 11.74
N LEU A 282 5.72 16.86 12.21
CA LEU A 282 4.91 15.66 11.90
C LEU A 282 3.50 15.78 12.48
N VAL A 283 3.36 16.26 13.72
CA VAL A 283 2.06 16.52 14.34
C VAL A 283 1.29 17.58 13.57
N ARG A 284 1.94 18.72 13.23
CA ARG A 284 1.31 19.77 12.42
C ARG A 284 0.86 19.24 11.05
N TYR A 285 1.71 18.47 10.38
CA TYR A 285 1.40 17.87 9.08
C TYR A 285 0.21 16.90 9.16
N CYS A 286 0.16 16.07 10.21
CA CYS A 286 -0.99 15.22 10.48
C CYS A 286 -2.29 16.04 10.59
N ASP A 287 -2.29 17.08 11.42
CA ASP A 287 -3.46 17.91 11.68
C ASP A 287 -3.96 18.65 10.42
N GLU A 288 -3.04 19.10 9.58
CA GLU A 288 -3.37 19.93 8.41
C GLU A 288 -3.65 19.12 7.14
N GLU A 289 -2.87 18.07 6.85
CA GLU A 289 -2.90 17.38 5.56
C GLU A 289 -3.67 16.04 5.59
N ILE A 290 -3.70 15.37 6.74
CA ILE A 290 -4.22 14.00 6.87
C ILE A 290 -5.57 14.00 7.59
N TYR A 291 -5.63 14.62 8.77
CA TYR A 291 -6.79 14.61 9.65
C TYR A 291 -8.11 15.06 8.99
N PRO A 292 -8.14 16.10 8.12
CA PRO A 292 -9.38 16.49 7.45
C PRO A 292 -10.02 15.36 6.61
N SER A 293 -9.19 14.56 5.94
CA SER A 293 -9.66 13.42 5.15
C SER A 293 -10.17 12.28 6.04
N ALA A 294 -9.44 11.98 7.11
CA ALA A 294 -9.86 10.99 8.11
C ALA A 294 -11.20 11.37 8.72
N ARG A 295 -11.37 12.64 9.12
CA ARG A 295 -12.62 13.14 9.70
C ARG A 295 -13.79 13.07 8.74
N ALA A 296 -13.60 13.44 7.47
CA ALA A 296 -14.67 13.36 6.48
C ALA A 296 -15.21 11.92 6.35
N ALA A 297 -14.32 10.92 6.28
CA ALA A 297 -14.70 9.51 6.21
C ALA A 297 -15.37 9.01 7.50
N LEU A 298 -14.80 9.31 8.66
CA LEU A 298 -15.34 8.89 9.96
C LEU A 298 -16.69 9.53 10.28
N ASP A 299 -16.91 10.80 9.90
CA ASP A 299 -18.16 11.53 10.14
C ASP A 299 -19.35 10.94 9.33
N VAL A 300 -19.08 10.24 8.21
CA VAL A 300 -20.09 9.46 7.46
C VAL A 300 -20.14 7.98 7.87
N GLY A 301 -19.43 7.60 8.94
CA GLY A 301 -19.45 6.26 9.51
C GLY A 301 -18.65 5.23 8.73
N LYS A 302 -17.75 5.65 7.83
CA LYS A 302 -16.90 4.77 7.04
C LYS A 302 -15.51 4.65 7.67
N SER A 303 -14.84 3.54 7.39
CA SER A 303 -13.45 3.35 7.81
C SER A 303 -12.50 4.19 6.96
N TRP A 304 -11.34 4.52 7.52
CA TRP A 304 -10.31 5.30 6.84
C TRP A 304 -8.91 4.76 7.13
N ASN A 305 -8.00 4.92 6.18
CA ASN A 305 -6.58 4.60 6.32
C ASN A 305 -5.70 5.45 5.38
N ILE A 306 -4.39 5.29 5.50
CA ILE A 306 -3.41 5.83 4.55
C ILE A 306 -2.93 4.65 3.68
N GLY A 307 -3.34 4.63 2.41
CA GLY A 307 -3.14 3.49 1.50
C GLY A 307 -1.73 3.39 0.92
N GLU A 308 -1.00 4.50 0.89
CA GLU A 308 0.41 4.56 0.54
C GLU A 308 1.10 5.62 1.41
N PHE A 309 2.13 5.21 2.14
CA PHE A 309 2.73 6.04 3.18
C PHE A 309 4.22 5.77 3.33
N ASN A 310 5.01 6.83 3.38
CA ASN A 310 6.41 6.78 3.81
C ASN A 310 6.90 8.20 4.17
N SER A 311 8.12 8.31 4.69
CA SER A 311 8.69 9.60 5.08
C SER A 311 9.01 10.47 3.87
N VAL A 312 9.51 9.86 2.78
CA VAL A 312 9.98 10.54 1.58
C VAL A 312 9.51 9.80 0.32
N SER A 313 8.80 10.48 -0.59
CA SER A 313 8.36 9.90 -1.87
C SER A 313 9.50 9.78 -2.90
N CYS A 314 9.21 9.23 -4.09
CA CYS A 314 10.17 9.02 -5.18
C CYS A 314 11.34 8.08 -4.83
N SER A 315 11.02 6.91 -4.26
CA SER A 315 11.98 5.87 -3.82
C SER A 315 12.81 6.22 -2.59
N GLY A 316 12.41 7.27 -1.86
CA GLY A 316 13.08 7.68 -0.64
C GLY A 316 14.34 8.51 -0.89
N GLN A 317 15.17 8.63 0.15
CA GLN A 317 16.41 9.39 0.13
C GLN A 317 17.55 8.55 0.75
N PRO A 318 18.59 8.20 -0.02
CA PRO A 318 19.73 7.44 0.48
C PRO A 318 20.44 8.12 1.65
N ASN A 319 20.85 7.33 2.64
CA ASN A 319 21.39 7.77 3.93
C ASN A 319 20.39 8.53 4.82
N VAL A 320 19.09 8.45 4.51
CA VAL A 320 18.01 9.00 5.35
C VAL A 320 16.96 7.90 5.57
N THR A 321 16.27 7.48 4.51
CA THR A 321 15.15 6.51 4.59
C THR A 321 15.61 5.06 4.74
N ASP A 322 16.88 4.78 4.50
CA ASP A 322 17.53 3.46 4.67
C ASP A 322 18.36 3.38 5.96
N THR A 323 18.09 4.26 6.94
CA THR A 323 18.80 4.34 8.22
C THR A 323 17.88 4.04 9.40
N PHE A 324 18.46 3.92 10.61
CA PHE A 324 17.68 3.77 11.84
C PHE A 324 16.74 4.95 12.12
N ALA A 325 16.98 6.14 11.55
CA ALA A 325 16.06 7.27 11.66
C ALA A 325 14.68 6.94 11.09
N GLN A 326 14.61 6.16 10.00
CA GLN A 326 13.35 5.71 9.42
C GLN A 326 12.53 4.87 10.42
N ALA A 327 13.18 4.01 11.20
CA ALA A 327 12.49 3.20 12.21
C ALA A 327 11.88 4.07 13.32
N LEU A 328 12.57 5.13 13.74
CA LEU A 328 12.02 6.10 14.70
C LEU A 328 10.85 6.88 14.12
N TRP A 329 10.95 7.30 12.84
CA TRP A 329 9.86 7.99 12.15
C TRP A 329 8.61 7.12 12.01
N VAL A 330 8.74 5.83 11.70
CA VAL A 330 7.60 4.90 11.60
C VAL A 330 6.87 4.84 12.94
N VAL A 331 7.60 4.63 14.03
CA VAL A 331 7.00 4.55 15.38
C VAL A 331 6.32 5.85 15.77
N ASP A 332 6.95 7.01 15.55
CA ASP A 332 6.36 8.31 15.88
C ASP A 332 5.10 8.58 15.05
N SER A 333 5.16 8.30 13.75
CA SER A 333 4.02 8.47 12.83
C SER A 333 2.85 7.56 13.20
N GLU A 334 3.10 6.27 13.46
CA GLU A 334 2.07 5.32 13.90
C GLU A 334 1.40 5.76 15.21
N LEU A 335 2.17 6.31 16.16
CA LEU A 335 1.63 6.83 17.42
C LEU A 335 0.86 8.15 17.24
N ILE A 336 1.23 8.99 16.27
CA ILE A 336 0.50 10.23 15.93
C ILE A 336 -0.86 9.89 15.31
N TYR A 337 -0.95 8.85 14.47
CA TYR A 337 -2.18 8.49 13.76
C TYR A 337 -3.11 7.53 14.51
N ALA A 338 -2.67 6.98 15.65
CA ALA A 338 -3.47 6.10 16.50
C ALA A 338 -4.43 6.88 17.42
#